data_AF-A0A7C1CHD4-F1
#
_entry.id   AF-A0A7C1CHD4-F1
#
_cell.length_a   1.000
_cell.length_b   1.000
_cell.length_c   1.000
_cell.angle_alpha   90.00
_cell.angle_beta   90.00
_cell.angle_gamma   90.00
#
_symmetry.space_group_name_H-M   'P 1'
#
loop_
_entity.id
_entity.type
_entity.pdbx_description
1 polymer ?
#
loop_
_entity_poly.entity_id
_entity_poly.type
_entity_poly.pdbx_seq_one_letter_code
_entity_poly.pdbx_strand_id
1 'polypeptide(L)' 'MEFEFDGKGFFVEEILDHWKEAHQNSSFYPQEYYKVQASDRQLYILRYSTLFRSWWAKRCGVNQ' A
#
# COMPACT_ATOMS: atom_id res chain seq x y z
N MET A 1 -8.15 -3.50 8.73
CA MET A 1 -8.19 -2.64 7.53
C MET A 1 -8.54 -3.52 6.35
N GLU A 2 -9.38 -3.05 5.43
CA GLU A 2 -9.76 -3.78 4.21
C GLU A 2 -9.29 -3.03 2.96
N PHE A 3 -9.00 -3.75 1.88
CA PHE A 3 -8.68 -3.17 0.58
C PHE A 3 -9.18 -4.07 -0.56
N GLU A 4 -9.41 -3.46 -1.73
CA GLU A 4 -9.76 -4.19 -2.94
C GLU A 4 -8.53 -4.36 -3.84
N PHE A 5 -8.35 -5.55 -4.40
CA PHE A 5 -7.38 -5.83 -5.44
C PHE A 5 -7.96 -6.83 -6.44
N ASP A 6 -7.87 -6.51 -7.74
CA ASP A 6 -8.36 -7.38 -8.81
C ASP A 6 -9.85 -7.79 -8.64
N GLY A 7 -10.69 -6.84 -8.23
CA GLY A 7 -12.13 -7.03 -7.99
C GLY A 7 -12.46 -7.91 -6.78
N LYS A 8 -11.49 -8.21 -5.90
CA LYS A 8 -11.66 -9.00 -4.68
C LYS A 8 -11.29 -8.18 -3.44
N GLY A 9 -12.08 -8.32 -2.39
CA GLY A 9 -11.80 -7.73 -1.08
C GLY A 9 -10.85 -8.59 -0.25
N PHE A 10 -9.91 -7.95 0.44
CA PHE A 10 -8.94 -8.57 1.32
C PHE A 10 -8.87 -7.84 2.66
N PHE A 11 -8.55 -8.59 3.72
CA PHE A 11 -8.23 -8.01 5.03
C PHE A 11 -6.72 -7.94 5.22
N VAL A 12 -6.23 -6.83 5.75
CA VAL A 12 -4.86 -6.71 6.25
C VAL A 12 -4.76 -7.44 7.58
N GLU A 13 -3.96 -8.50 7.61
CA GLU A 13 -3.64 -9.26 8.84
C GLU A 13 -2.52 -8.58 9.61
N GLU A 14 -1.48 -8.13 8.90
CA GLU A 14 -0.28 -7.53 9.49
C GLU A 14 0.29 -6.43 8.59
N ILE A 15 0.79 -5.34 9.20
CA ILE A 15 1.59 -4.32 8.53
C ILE A 15 3.05 -4.64 8.81
N LEU A 16 3.80 -5.01 7.77
CA LEU A 16 5.20 -5.41 7.87
C LEU A 16 6.16 -4.22 7.80
N ASP A 17 5.79 -3.18 7.05
CA ASP A 17 6.61 -1.97 6.89
C ASP A 17 5.75 -0.78 6.48
N HIS A 18 6.20 0.43 6.79
CA HIS A 18 5.55 1.69 6.44
C HIS A 18 6.61 2.76 6.17
N TRP A 19 6.53 3.35 4.97
CA TRP A 19 7.41 4.45 4.57
C TRP A 19 6.64 5.52 3.81
N LYS A 20 7.24 6.70 3.71
CA LYS A 20 6.68 7.84 2.98
C LYS A 20 7.68 8.32 1.95
N GLU A 21 7.20 8.85 0.84
CA GLU A 21 8.09 9.55 -0.09
C GLU A 21 8.69 10.79 0.59
N ALA A 22 10.02 10.89 0.55
CA ALA A 22 10.74 12.07 0.98
C ALA A 22 11.04 12.95 -0.24
N HIS A 23 10.31 14.05 -0.40
CA HIS A 23 10.61 15.05 -1.43
C HIS A 23 11.36 16.24 -0.81
N GLN A 24 12.37 16.74 -1.52
CA GLN A 24 13.13 17.94 -1.10
C GLN A 24 12.31 19.24 -1.23
N ASN A 25 11.24 19.24 -2.03
CA ASN A 25 10.38 20.40 -2.24
C ASN A 25 9.09 20.32 -1.41
N SER A 26 8.86 21.34 -0.59
CA SER A 26 7.69 21.47 0.31
C SER A 26 6.32 21.54 -0.39
N SER A 27 6.28 21.66 -1.72
CA SER A 27 5.04 21.70 -2.50
C SER A 27 4.49 20.31 -2.88
N PHE A 28 5.16 19.23 -2.48
CA PHE A 28 4.73 17.87 -2.80
C PHE A 28 3.89 17.26 -1.68
N TYR A 29 2.81 16.58 -2.07
CA TYR A 29 1.96 15.81 -1.17
C TYR A 29 2.56 14.41 -1.04
N PRO A 30 3.23 14.07 0.08
CA PRO A 30 3.94 12.81 0.22
C PRO A 30 2.94 11.66 0.12
N GLN A 31 3.24 10.67 -0.72
CA GLN A 31 2.49 9.42 -0.73
C GLN A 31 2.97 8.56 0.44
N GLU A 32 2.05 7.82 1.04
CA GLU A 32 2.36 6.85 2.08
C GLU A 32 2.28 5.45 1.50
N TYR A 33 3.22 4.59 1.90
CA TYR A 33 3.32 3.22 1.42
C TYR A 33 3.34 2.26 2.59
N TYR A 34 2.58 1.18 2.46
CA TYR A 34 2.43 0.15 3.47
C TYR A 34 2.70 -1.20 2.83
N LYS A 35 3.65 -1.95 3.36
CA LYS A 35 3.81 -3.38 3.03
C LYS A 35 2.97 -4.17 4.01
N VAL A 36 2.03 -4.94 3.49
CA VAL A 36 1.06 -5.68 4.30
C VAL A 36 1.02 -7.14 3.92
N GLN A 37 0.77 -7.99 4.91
CA GLN A 37 0.30 -9.36 4.68
C GLN A 37 -1.23 -9.36 4.73
N ALA A 38 -1.85 -9.89 3.68
CA ALA A 38 -3.30 -9.98 3.57
C ALA A 38 -3.82 -11.37 3.95
N SER A 39 -5.14 -11.50 4.07
CA SER A 39 -5.85 -12.72 4.46
C SER A 39 -5.67 -13.92 3.52
N ASP A 40 -5.16 -13.69 2.30
CA ASP A 40 -4.74 -14.74 1.36
C ASP A 40 -3.29 -15.21 1.60
N ARG A 41 -2.66 -14.73 2.68
CA ARG A 41 -1.26 -14.93 3.06
C ARG A 41 -0.27 -14.41 2.01
N GLN A 42 -0.71 -13.53 1.11
CA GLN A 42 0.16 -12.87 0.14
C GLN A 42 0.56 -11.48 0.63
N LEU A 43 1.67 -10.99 0.09
CA LEU A 43 2.20 -9.67 0.39
C LEU A 43 1.73 -8.64 -0.65
N TYR A 44 1.31 -7.49 -0.16
CA TYR A 44 0.87 -6.36 -0.97
C TYR A 44 1.58 -5.08 -0.56
N ILE A 45 1.80 -4.20 -1.54
CA ILE A 45 2.13 -2.80 -1.30
C ILE A 45 0.86 -1.98 -1.50
N LEU A 46 0.41 -1.33 -0.43
CA LEU A 46 -0.64 -0.32 -0.49
C LEU A 46 0.01 1.05 -0.58
N ARG A 47 -0.44 1.88 -1.51
CA ARG A 47 -0.05 3.29 -1.61
C ARG A 47 -1.27 4.16 -1.33
N TYR A 48 -1.16 5.01 -0.33
CA TYR A 48 -2.14 6.05 -0.07
C TYR A 48 -1.71 7.37 -0.71
N SER A 49 -2.58 7.88 -1.58
CA SER A 49 -2.40 9.20 -2.18
C SER A 49 -3.07 10.26 -1.33
N THR A 50 -2.28 11.06 -0.64
CA THR A 50 -2.76 12.18 0.19
C THR A 50 -3.47 13.26 -0.65
N LEU A 51 -3.01 13.48 -1.89
CA LEU A 51 -3.61 14.44 -2.82
C LEU A 51 -5.01 14.02 -3.28
N PHE A 52 -5.19 12.76 -3.68
CA PHE A 52 -6.45 12.25 -4.24
C PHE A 52 -7.33 11.54 -3.20
N ARG A 53 -6.85 11.38 -1.96
CA ARG A 53 -7.48 10.61 -0.89
C ARG A 53 -7.89 9.22 -1.34
N SER A 54 -7.01 8.56 -2.09
CA SER A 54 -7.29 7.28 -2.73
C SER A 54 -6.20 6.26 -2.45
N TRP A 55 -6.59 4.98 -2.47
CA TRP A 55 -5.70 3.84 -2.25
C TRP A 55 -5.40 3.15 -3.57
N TRP A 56 -4.15 2.68 -3.68
CA TRP A 56 -3.69 1.81 -4.73
C TRP A 56 -3.09 0.56 -4.10
N ALA A 57 -3.31 -0.60 -4.72
CA ALA A 57 -2.76 -1.85 -4.27
C ALA A 57 -1.97 -2.53 -5.40
N LYS A 58 -0.83 -3.12 -5.06
CA LYS A 58 -0.03 -3.96 -5.95
C LYS A 58 0.43 -5.20 -5.20
N ARG A 59 0.27 -6.38 -5.79
CA ARG A 59 0.86 -7.61 -5.24
C ARG A 59 2.40 -7.54 -5.31
N CYS A 60 3.06 -7.87 -4.21
CA CYS A 60 4.51 -8.01 -4.19
C CYS A 60 4.87 -9.30 -4.93
N GLY A 61 5.47 -9.19 -6.12
CA GLY A 61 6.03 -10.34 -6.82
C GLY A 61 7.21 -10.89 -6.01
N VAL A 62 7.19 -12.19 -5.70
CA VAL A 62 8.40 -12.88 -5.27
C VAL A 62 9.22 -13.08 -6.53
N ASN A 63 10.32 -12.34 -6.69
CA ASN A 63 11.35 -12.77 -7.64
C ASN A 63 11.90 -14.09 -7.07
N GLN A 64 11.53 -15.20 -7.71
CA GLN A 64 12.22 -16.48 -7.54
C GLN A 64 13.64 -16.37 -8.07
#